data_AF-A0A329S9L6-F1
#
_entry.id   AF-A0A329S9L6-F1
#
_cell.length_a   1.000
_cell.length_b   1.000
_cell.length_c   1.000
_cell.angle_alpha   90.00
_cell.angle_beta   90.00
_cell.angle_gamma   90.00
#
_symmetry.space_group_name_H-M   'P 1'
#
loop_
_entity.id
_entity.type
_entity.pdbx_description
1 polymer ?
#
loop_
_entity_poly.entity_id
_entity_poly.type
_entity_poly.pdbx_seq_one_letter_code
_entity_poly.pdbx_strand_id
1 'polypeptide(L)'
;MLSQDDLDQKGMPLTVRTLFVLDPQVRVRLMLMYPASTGRNFVEVLRVLDSLQLTDQKELSTPVNWKQGDRVCITPQVSAAEAAENYPDLLVEKLPSSKNYLRFTKQY
;
A
#
# COMPACT_ATOMS: atom_id res chain seq x y z
N MET A 1 14.54 -9.81 -15.95
CA MET A 1 13.64 -10.72 -15.19
C MET A 1 13.12 -11.88 -16.03
N LEU A 2 13.79 -12.21 -17.13
CA LEU A 2 13.83 -13.55 -17.73
C LEU A 2 15.31 -13.77 -18.04
N SER A 3 16.04 -14.52 -17.22
CA SER A 3 17.40 -14.95 -17.57
C SER A 3 17.31 -16.30 -18.29
N GLN A 4 18.41 -16.75 -18.91
CA GLN A 4 18.46 -18.10 -19.47
C GLN A 4 18.24 -19.19 -18.40
N ASP A 5 18.36 -18.83 -17.11
CA ASP A 5 18.12 -19.72 -15.98
C ASP A 5 16.62 -19.96 -15.71
N ASP A 6 15.73 -19.17 -16.32
CA ASP A 6 14.27 -19.31 -16.19
C ASP A 6 13.69 -20.26 -17.26
N LEU A 7 14.51 -21.16 -17.83
CA LEU A 7 14.11 -22.18 -18.79
C LEU A 7 14.10 -23.57 -18.13
N ASP A 8 13.14 -24.41 -18.50
CA ASP A 8 13.15 -25.82 -18.11
C ASP A 8 14.21 -26.63 -18.89
N GLN A 9 14.32 -27.93 -18.60
CA GLN A 9 15.27 -28.82 -19.29
C GLN A 9 15.04 -28.93 -20.81
N LYS A 10 13.88 -28.52 -21.31
CA LYS A 10 13.49 -28.50 -22.73
C LYS A 10 13.61 -27.11 -23.34
N GLY A 11 14.09 -26.11 -22.61
CA GLY A 11 14.22 -24.73 -23.06
C GLY A 11 12.90 -23.94 -23.04
N MET A 12 11.87 -24.42 -22.34
CA MET A 12 10.58 -23.73 -22.21
C MET A 12 10.62 -22.71 -21.06
N PRO A 13 10.11 -21.47 -21.26
CA PRO A 13 10.06 -20.47 -20.20
C PRO A 13 9.21 -20.89 -19.00
N LEU A 14 9.76 -20.69 -17.81
CA LEU A 14 9.06 -20.84 -16.54
C LEU A 14 8.37 -19.52 -16.13
N THR A 15 7.29 -19.64 -15.36
CA THR A 15 6.60 -18.46 -14.85
C THR A 15 7.43 -17.75 -13.78
N VAL A 16 7.54 -16.43 -13.87
CA VAL A 16 8.00 -15.59 -12.76
C VAL A 16 6.94 -15.59 -11.65
N ARG A 17 7.35 -15.49 -10.37
CA ARG A 17 6.44 -15.54 -9.22
C ARG A 17 5.70 -14.20 -9.06
N THR A 18 4.80 -13.91 -9.99
CA THR A 18 3.99 -12.69 -9.96
C THR A 18 2.71 -12.92 -9.15
N LEU A 19 2.43 -12.02 -8.22
CA LEU A 19 1.17 -11.95 -7.48
C LEU A 19 0.41 -10.69 -7.90
N PHE A 20 -0.87 -10.85 -8.21
CA PHE A 20 -1.79 -9.77 -8.51
C PHE A 20 -2.86 -9.70 -7.42
N VAL A 21 -3.15 -8.49 -6.95
CA VAL A 21 -4.35 -8.22 -6.14
C VAL A 21 -5.36 -7.50 -7.02
N LEU A 22 -6.54 -8.09 -7.16
CA LEU A 22 -7.64 -7.57 -7.97
C LEU A 22 -8.73 -7.01 -7.06
N ASP A 23 -9.33 -5.88 -7.44
CA ASP A 23 -10.55 -5.38 -6.80
C ASP A 23 -11.80 -6.12 -7.31
N PRO A 24 -12.99 -5.91 -6.71
CA PRO A 24 -14.23 -6.53 -7.16
C PRO A 24 -14.67 -6.14 -8.58
N GLN A 25 -14.07 -5.09 -9.17
CA GLN A 25 -14.26 -4.68 -10.56
C GLN A 25 -13.17 -5.23 -11.49
N VAL A 26 -12.38 -6.20 -11.02
CA VAL A 26 -11.33 -6.89 -11.78
C VAL A 26 -10.20 -5.94 -12.22
N ARG A 27 -9.97 -4.84 -11.48
CA ARG A 27 -8.83 -3.95 -11.72
C ARG A 27 -7.63 -4.41 -10.89
N VAL A 28 -6.44 -4.33 -11.49
CA VAL A 28 -5.18 -4.60 -10.78
C VAL A 28 -4.90 -3.46 -9.80
N ARG A 29 -4.87 -3.76 -8.51
CA ARG A 29 -4.57 -2.81 -7.42
C ARG A 29 -3.12 -2.85 -6.99
N LEU A 30 -2.47 -4.02 -7.10
CA LEU A 30 -1.08 -4.23 -6.71
C LEU A 30 -0.48 -5.41 -7.47
N MET A 31 0.80 -5.30 -7.82
CA MET A 31 1.61 -6.36 -8.43
C MET A 31 2.92 -6.53 -7.66
N LEU A 32 3.22 -7.76 -7.24
CA LEU A 32 4.53 -8.13 -6.68
C LEU A 32 5.18 -9.16 -7.60
N MET A 33 6.38 -8.86 -8.09
CA MET A 33 7.10 -9.75 -9.00
C MET A 33 8.42 -10.17 -8.36
N TYR A 34 8.51 -11.45 -8.01
CA TYR A 34 9.68 -12.06 -7.39
C TYR A 34 10.29 -13.10 -8.35
N PRO A 35 11.62 -13.25 -8.42
CA PRO A 35 12.24 -14.32 -9.20
C PRO A 35 11.96 -15.68 -8.57
N ALA A 36 12.20 -16.77 -9.32
CA ALA A 36 12.02 -18.13 -8.82
C ALA A 36 12.85 -18.42 -7.56
N SER A 37 14.03 -17.80 -7.46
CA SER A 37 15.00 -17.92 -6.38
C SER A 37 14.62 -17.22 -5.06
N THR A 38 13.67 -16.27 -5.08
CA THR A 38 13.30 -15.50 -3.89
C THR A 38 11.86 -15.82 -3.46
N GLY A 39 11.72 -16.42 -2.27
CA GLY A 39 10.43 -16.66 -1.65
C GLY A 39 9.66 -15.37 -1.35
N ARG A 40 8.33 -15.41 -1.45
CA ARG A 40 7.46 -14.27 -1.15
C ARG A 40 7.24 -14.13 0.35
N ASN A 41 7.07 -12.89 0.81
CA ASN A 41 6.63 -12.60 2.17
C ASN A 41 5.09 -12.46 2.22
N PHE A 42 4.40 -13.46 2.78
CA PHE A 42 2.93 -13.42 2.90
C PHE A 42 2.44 -12.45 3.99
N VAL A 43 3.29 -12.08 4.97
CA VAL A 43 2.95 -11.02 5.92
C VAL A 43 2.80 -9.68 5.19
N GLU A 44 3.66 -9.42 4.21
CA GLU A 44 3.53 -8.22 3.37
C GLU A 44 2.28 -8.26 2.50
N VAL A 45 1.93 -9.43 1.94
CA VAL A 45 0.70 -9.60 1.15
C VAL A 45 -0.54 -9.29 1.98
N LEU A 46 -0.63 -9.77 3.22
CA LEU A 46 -1.75 -9.44 4.11
C LEU A 46 -1.75 -7.95 4.48
N ARG A 47 -0.58 -7.39 4.82
CA ARG A 47 -0.45 -5.97 5.19
C ARG A 47 -0.91 -5.03 4.08
N VAL A 48 -0.57 -5.32 2.82
CA VAL A 48 -1.03 -4.51 1.68
C VAL A 48 -2.51 -4.75 1.36
N LEU A 49 -3.05 -5.94 1.63
CA LEU A 49 -4.48 -6.20 1.48
C LEU A 49 -5.29 -5.36 2.48
N ASP A 50 -4.87 -5.33 3.75
CA ASP A 50 -5.50 -4.52 4.80
C ASP A 50 -5.43 -3.02 4.43
N SER A 51 -4.27 -2.57 3.94
CA SER A 51 -4.09 -1.21 3.44
C SER A 51 -5.06 -0.88 2.30
N LEU A 52 -5.13 -1.73 1.26
CA LEU A 52 -6.01 -1.51 0.12
C LEU A 52 -7.48 -1.41 0.55
N GLN A 53 -7.94 -2.34 1.40
CA GLN A 53 -9.31 -2.34 1.91
C GLN A 53 -9.61 -1.10 2.76
N LEU A 54 -8.67 -0.67 3.60
CA LEU A 54 -8.81 0.56 4.38
C LEU A 54 -8.93 1.80 3.49
N THR A 55 -8.05 1.93 2.50
CA THR A 55 -8.03 3.10 1.59
C THR A 55 -9.21 3.13 0.61
N ASP A 56 -9.86 1.99 0.35
CA ASP A 56 -11.09 1.93 -0.45
C ASP A 56 -12.31 2.42 0.34
N GLN A 57 -12.30 2.28 1.68
CA GLN A 57 -13.42 2.66 2.54
C GLN A 57 -13.32 4.09 3.07
N LYS A 58 -12.10 4.62 3.18
CA LYS A 58 -11.83 5.91 3.85
C LYS A 58 -10.85 6.74 3.03
N GLU A 59 -11.00 8.06 3.11
CA GLU A 59 -10.10 9.04 2.47
C GLU A 59 -8.75 9.18 3.21
N LEU A 60 -8.11 8.03 3.46
CA LEU A 60 -6.89 7.85 4.22
C LEU A 60 -5.82 7.18 3.35
N SER A 61 -4.59 7.18 3.82
CA SER A 61 -3.46 6.51 3.17
C SER A 61 -2.51 5.92 4.21
N THR A 62 -2.06 4.69 4.00
CA THR A 62 -1.12 4.05 4.93
C THR A 62 0.33 4.50 4.63
N PRO A 63 1.09 5.01 5.61
CA PRO A 63 2.48 5.44 5.39
C PRO A 63 3.45 4.27 5.16
N VAL A 64 4.72 4.61 4.90
CA VAL A 64 5.79 3.62 4.76
C VAL A 64 5.87 2.72 6.01
N ASN A 65 6.04 1.41 5.79
CA ASN A 65 6.11 0.38 6.83
C ASN A 65 4.90 0.31 7.78
N TRP A 66 3.76 0.92 7.42
CA TRP A 66 2.55 0.88 8.22
C TRP A 66 2.11 -0.54 8.54
N LYS A 67 1.74 -0.79 9.79
CA LYS A 67 1.05 -1.99 10.25
C LYS A 67 -0.33 -1.60 10.81
N GLN A 68 -1.23 -2.57 10.86
CA GLN A 68 -2.54 -2.38 11.46
C GLN A 68 -2.43 -1.81 12.89
N GLY A 69 -3.13 -0.72 13.16
CA GLY A 69 -3.07 0.03 14.42
C GLY A 69 -2.05 1.18 14.45
N ASP A 70 -1.14 1.27 13.46
CA ASP A 70 -0.28 2.44 13.31
C ASP A 70 -1.06 3.65 12.78
N ARG A 71 -0.51 4.85 12.94
CA ARG A 71 -1.10 6.08 12.39
C ARG A 71 -1.16 6.02 10.86
N VAL A 72 -2.23 6.56 10.30
CA VAL A 72 -2.43 6.73 8.86
C VAL A 72 -2.37 8.19 8.47
N CYS A 73 -2.06 8.46 7.20
CA CYS A 73 -2.07 9.79 6.63
C CYS A 73 -3.48 10.17 6.18
N ILE A 74 -3.90 11.40 6.46
CA ILE A 74 -5.14 11.95 5.91
C ILE A 74 -4.82 12.50 4.52
N THR A 75 -5.59 12.06 3.52
CA THR A 75 -5.32 12.41 2.12
C THR A 75 -5.44 13.93 1.91
N PRO A 76 -4.63 14.56 1.04
CA PRO A 76 -4.68 16.00 0.79
C PRO A 76 -6.02 16.55 0.29
N GLN A 77 -6.88 15.67 -0.23
CA GLN A 77 -8.22 15.97 -0.73
C GLN A 77 -9.18 16.41 0.38
N VAL A 78 -9.02 15.87 1.60
CA VAL A 78 -9.80 16.27 2.78
C VAL A 78 -9.39 17.67 3.20
N SER A 79 -10.34 18.59 3.38
CA SER A 79 -10.04 19.95 3.83
C SER A 79 -9.51 19.98 5.28
N ALA A 80 -8.89 21.08 5.68
CA ALA A 80 -8.41 21.22 7.07
C ALA A 80 -9.55 21.23 8.09
N ALA A 81 -10.71 21.80 7.73
CA ALA A 81 -11.89 21.85 8.58
C ALA A 81 -12.49 20.44 8.77
N GLU A 82 -12.70 19.71 7.67
CA GLU A 82 -13.21 18.33 7.72
C GLU A 82 -12.25 17.40 8.47
N ALA A 83 -10.94 17.59 8.30
CA ALA A 83 -9.96 16.79 9.03
C ALA A 83 -10.02 17.04 10.54
N ALA A 84 -10.20 18.30 10.96
CA ALA A 84 -10.29 18.66 12.37
C ALA A 84 -11.61 18.21 13.01
N GLU A 85 -12.69 18.16 12.24
CA GLU A 85 -14.00 17.68 12.69
C GLU A 85 -14.04 16.14 12.80
N ASN A 86 -13.55 15.44 11.78
CA ASN A 86 -13.63 13.98 11.71
C ASN A 86 -12.55 13.25 12.52
N TYR A 87 -11.40 13.90 12.77
CA TYR A 87 -10.27 13.28 13.45
C TYR A 87 -9.83 14.12 14.66
N PRO A 88 -10.40 13.87 15.86
CA PRO A 88 -10.05 14.60 17.08
C PRO A 88 -8.57 14.48 17.47
N ASP A 89 -7.89 13.43 17.02
CA ASP A 89 -6.45 13.18 17.24
C ASP A 89 -5.58 13.65 16.08
N LEU A 90 -6.09 14.55 15.23
CA LEU A 90 -5.37 15.13 14.09
C LEU A 90 -4.01 15.67 14.50
N LEU A 91 -2.96 15.09 13.90
CA LEU A 91 -1.59 15.56 14.01
C LEU A 91 -1.14 16.17 12.68
N VAL A 92 -0.79 17.45 12.68
CA VAL A 92 -0.22 18.14 11.51
C VAL A 92 1.27 18.38 11.76
N GLU A 93 2.12 17.75 10.95
CA GLU A 93 3.57 17.93 11.05
C GLU A 93 3.97 19.30 10.46
N LYS A 94 4.78 20.06 11.20
CA LYS A 94 5.29 21.36 10.74
C LYS A 94 6.46 21.15 9.78
N LEU A 95 6.31 21.64 8.56
CA LEU A 95 7.33 21.52 7.51
C LEU A 95 7.96 22.89 7.18
N PRO A 96 9.24 22.93 6.75
CA PRO A 96 9.90 24.17 6.31
C PRO A 96 9.20 24.87 5.14
N SER A 97 8.41 24.13 4.35
CA SER A 97 7.64 24.66 3.23
C SER A 97 6.38 25.43 3.64
N SER A 98 6.05 25.45 4.94
CA SER A 98 4.80 26.01 5.50
C SER A 98 3.52 25.37 4.96
N LYS A 99 3.62 24.21 4.27
CA LYS A 99 2.46 23.45 3.79
C LYS A 99 2.02 22.41 4.82
N ASN A 100 0.71 22.27 4.98
CA ASN A 100 0.08 21.40 5.99
C ASN A 100 -0.44 20.07 5.40
N TYR A 101 0.25 19.49 4.42
CA TYR A 101 -0.20 18.25 3.78
C TYR A 101 0.14 17.00 4.58
N LEU A 102 1.15 17.08 5.46
CA LEU A 102 1.59 15.93 6.26
C LEU A 102 0.75 15.85 7.53
N ARG A 103 -0.39 15.16 7.40
CA ARG A 103 -1.43 15.04 8.42
C ARG A 103 -1.63 13.59 8.79
N PHE A 104 -1.75 13.28 10.08
CA PHE A 104 -1.91 11.94 10.61
C PHE A 104 -3.10 11.82 11.56
N THR A 105 -3.64 10.62 11.67
CA THR A 105 -4.62 10.19 12.68
C THR A 105 -4.38 8.70 13.02
N LYS A 106 -4.75 8.27 14.22
CA LYS A 106 -4.84 6.85 14.62
C LYS A 106 -6.28 6.35 14.69
N GLN A 107 -7.26 7.23 14.54
CA GLN A 107 -8.68 6.89 14.64
C GLN A 107 -9.24 6.57 13.26
N TYR A 108 -9.18 5.29 12.87
CA TYR A 108 -9.74 4.75 11.64
C TYR A 108 -10.16 3.29 11.80
#